data_AF-A0A2T0HK24-F1
#
_entry.id   AF-A0A2T0HK24-F1
#
_cell.length_a   1.000
_cell.length_b   1.000
_cell.length_c   1.000
_cell.angle_alpha   90.00
_cell.angle_beta   90.00
_cell.angle_gamma   90.00
#
_symmetry.space_group_name_H-M   'P 1'
#
loop_
_entity.id
_entity.type
_entity.pdbx_description
1 polymer ?
#
loop_
_entity_poly.entity_id
_entity_poly.type
_entity_poly.pdbx_seq_one_letter_code
_entity_poly.pdbx_strand_id
1 'polypeptide(L)' 'MSNKNKLLTVFSDAEQEALYGLPDFDDAQRLEYLALTESELAFASSRPSLQAQVYCVLQIGYFKAKHAFFRFDWHE' A
#
# COMPACT_ATOMS: atom_id res chain seq x y z
N MET A 1 -20.98 -0.78 33.33
CA MET A 1 -19.99 0.32 33.32
C MET A 1 -18.87 -0.09 32.38
N SER A 2 -18.74 0.57 31.24
CA SER A 2 -17.80 0.21 30.18
C SER A 2 -16.37 0.54 30.62
N ASN A 3 -15.58 -0.49 30.92
CA ASN A 3 -14.13 -0.37 31.07
C ASN A 3 -13.56 -0.05 29.69
N LYS A 4 -13.53 1.23 29.33
CA LYS A 4 -12.76 1.73 28.19
C LYS A 4 -11.31 1.35 28.46
N ASN A 5 -10.86 0.30 27.79
CA ASN A 5 -9.47 -0.13 27.79
C ASN A 5 -8.66 1.00 27.15
N LYS A 6 -8.23 1.96 27.97
CA LYS A 6 -7.24 3.00 27.66
C LYS A 6 -5.85 2.36 27.51
N LEU A 7 -5.77 1.26 26.77
CA LEU A 7 -4.51 0.61 26.43
C LEU A 7 -3.86 1.52 25.40
N LEU A 8 -2.91 2.34 25.88
CA LEU A 8 -1.82 2.96 25.13
C LEU A 8 -2.10 3.08 23.63
N THR A 9 -3.01 3.97 23.22
CA THR A 9 -3.00 4.47 21.85
C THR A 9 -1.74 5.32 21.72
N VAL A 10 -0.64 4.66 21.33
CA VAL A 10 0.68 5.28 21.16
C VAL A 10 0.63 6.35 20.06
N PHE A 11 -0.25 6.17 19.09
CA PHE A 11 -0.55 7.11 18.03
C PHE A 11 -2.04 7.44 18.01
N SER A 12 -2.36 8.69 17.67
CA SER A 12 -3.69 9.09 17.27
C SER A 12 -4.08 8.46 15.93
N ASP A 13 -5.38 8.40 15.63
CA ASP A 13 -5.87 7.83 14.37
C ASP A 13 -5.24 8.53 13.15
N ALA A 14 -5.03 9.86 13.22
CA ALA A 14 -4.40 10.63 12.16
C ALA A 14 -2.91 10.28 11.98
N GLU A 15 -2.18 10.04 13.06
CA GLU A 15 -0.77 9.62 12.99
C GLU A 15 -0.66 8.19 12.47
N GLN A 16 -1.59 7.32 12.85
CA GLN A 16 -1.65 5.95 12.34
C GLN A 16 -1.92 5.95 10.82
N GLU A 17 -2.83 6.79 10.33
CA GLU A 17 -3.09 6.94 8.90
C GLU A 17 -1.89 7.52 8.15
N ALA A 18 -1.24 8.56 8.70
CA ALA A 18 -0.06 9.15 8.08
C ALA A 18 1.08 8.13 7.94
N LEU A 19 1.34 7.34 9.00
CA LEU A 19 2.47 6.40 9.05
C LEU A 19 2.17 5.07 8.35
N TYR A 20 0.98 4.52 8.55
CA TYR A 20 0.62 3.15 8.16
C TYR A 20 -0.57 3.06 7.20
N GLY A 21 -1.22 4.19 6.90
CA GLY A 21 -2.29 4.25 5.90
C GLY A 21 -1.77 4.07 4.48
N LEU A 22 -2.69 3.94 3.54
CA LEU A 22 -2.36 3.78 2.13
C LEU A 22 -1.55 4.99 1.63
N PRO A 23 -0.55 4.80 0.76
CA PRO A 23 0.16 5.93 0.18
C PRO A 23 -0.78 6.76 -0.70
N ASP A 24 -0.96 8.04 -0.35
CA ASP A 24 -1.59 9.03 -1.21
C ASP A 24 -0.50 9.71 -2.03
N PHE A 25 -0.33 9.27 -3.29
CA PHE A 25 0.73 9.76 -4.16
C PHE A 25 0.25 10.92 -5.04
N ASP A 26 1.05 11.98 -5.09
CA ASP A 26 0.99 12.97 -6.16
C ASP A 26 1.53 12.42 -7.50
N ASP A 27 1.42 13.21 -8.57
CA ASP A 27 1.82 12.76 -9.92
C ASP A 27 3.33 12.47 -10.03
N ALA A 28 4.18 13.20 -9.29
CA ALA A 28 5.62 12.97 -9.30
C ALA A 28 5.97 11.68 -8.57
N GLN A 29 5.36 11.46 -7.40
CA GLN A 29 5.52 10.24 -6.62
C GLN A 29 5.00 9.01 -7.35
N ARG A 30 3.91 9.13 -8.13
CA ARG A 30 3.46 8.03 -9.00
C ARG A 30 4.49 7.68 -10.05
N LEU A 31 5.07 8.69 -10.70
CA LEU A 31 6.10 8.45 -11.73
C LEU A 31 7.35 7.78 -11.13
N GLU A 32 7.71 8.14 -9.89
CA GLU A 32 8.87 7.57 -9.21
C GLU A 32 8.60 6.16 -8.65
N TYR A 33 7.56 5.99 -7.83
CA TYR A 33 7.32 4.75 -7.10
C TYR A 33 6.60 3.69 -7.93
N LEU A 34 5.78 4.06 -8.92
CA LEU A 34 5.15 3.10 -9.82
C LEU A 34 6.00 2.81 -11.07
N ALA A 35 7.19 3.40 -11.21
CA ALA A 35 8.15 2.97 -12.21
C ALA A 35 8.64 1.55 -11.88
N LEU A 36 8.35 0.62 -12.79
CA LEU A 36 8.78 -0.77 -12.70
C LEU A 36 10.04 -0.99 -13.53
N THR A 37 11.00 -1.70 -12.95
CA THR A 37 12.09 -2.31 -13.70
C THR A 37 11.56 -3.46 -14.57
N GLU A 38 12.34 -3.89 -15.56
CA GLU A 38 11.94 -5.00 -16.43
C GLU A 38 11.66 -6.30 -15.65
N SER A 39 12.43 -6.58 -14.60
CA SER A 39 12.24 -7.75 -13.74
C SER A 39 10.97 -7.67 -12.91
N GLU A 40 10.67 -6.49 -12.35
CA GLU A 40 9.43 -6.24 -11.59
C GLU A 40 8.19 -6.34 -12.51
N LEU A 41 8.28 -5.80 -13.73
CA LEU A 41 7.21 -5.89 -14.71
C LEU A 41 6.97 -7.33 -15.15
N ALA A 42 8.04 -8.10 -15.42
CA ALA A 42 7.93 -9.52 -15.75
C ALA A 42 7.31 -10.32 -14.60
N PHE A 43 7.71 -10.00 -13.36
CA PHE A 43 7.13 -10.63 -12.16
C PHE A 43 5.64 -10.30 -12.01
N ALA A 44 5.25 -9.04 -12.14
CA ALA A 44 3.84 -8.64 -12.08
C ALA A 44 3.03 -9.30 -13.20
N SER A 45 3.56 -9.31 -14.43
CA SER A 45 2.89 -9.91 -15.61
C SER A 45 2.74 -11.43 -15.52
N SER A 46 3.54 -12.11 -14.69
CA SER A 46 3.40 -13.54 -14.44
C SER A 46 2.14 -13.92 -13.64
N ARG A 47 1.40 -12.93 -13.09
CA ARG A 47 0.18 -13.19 -12.33
C ARG A 47 -0.99 -13.60 -13.25
N PRO A 48 -1.87 -14.51 -12.79
CA PRO A 48 -2.85 -15.18 -13.65
C PRO A 48 -4.02 -14.30 -14.10
N SER A 49 -4.32 -13.19 -13.43
CA SER A 49 -5.43 -12.28 -13.78
C SER A 49 -4.98 -10.83 -13.82
N LEU A 50 -5.68 -9.99 -14.57
CA LEU A 50 -5.39 -8.56 -14.65
C LEU A 50 -5.47 -7.91 -13.26
N GLN A 51 -6.46 -8.27 -12.45
CA GLN A 51 -6.56 -7.76 -11.07
C GLN A 51 -5.33 -8.17 -10.25
N ALA A 52 -4.86 -9.40 -10.37
CA ALA A 52 -3.67 -9.86 -9.66
C ALA A 52 -2.39 -9.18 -10.15
N GLN A 53 -2.28 -8.88 -11.45
CA GLN A 53 -1.18 -8.10 -12.02
C GLN A 53 -1.17 -6.68 -11.47
N VAL A 54 -2.31 -5.97 -11.54
CA VAL A 54 -2.47 -4.61 -11.02
C VAL A 54 -2.20 -4.57 -9.51
N TYR A 55 -2.76 -5.51 -8.76
CA TYR A 55 -2.50 -5.67 -7.32
C TYR A 55 -1.00 -5.81 -7.05
N CYS A 56 -0.31 -6.66 -7.82
CA CYS A 56 1.13 -6.88 -7.67
C CYS A 56 1.94 -5.61 -7.97
N VAL A 57 1.58 -4.86 -9.01
CA VAL A 57 2.24 -3.58 -9.34
C VAL A 57 2.09 -2.58 -8.18
N LEU A 58 0.89 -2.45 -7.64
CA LEU A 58 0.62 -1.56 -6.51
C LEU A 58 1.40 -1.98 -5.26
N GLN A 59 1.50 -3.29 -4.97
CA GLN A 59 2.33 -3.76 -3.85
C GLN A 59 3.81 -3.39 -4.03
N ILE A 60 4.37 -3.54 -5.23
CA ILE A 60 5.76 -3.18 -5.51
C ILE A 60 5.97 -1.68 -5.29
N GLY A 61 5.11 -0.84 -5.85
CA GLY A 61 5.25 0.61 -5.72
C GLY A 61 5.04 1.12 -4.29
N TYR A 62 4.05 0.59 -3.58
CA TYR A 62 3.80 0.97 -2.20
C TYR A 62 4.92 0.50 -1.27
N PHE A 63 5.50 -0.66 -1.55
CA PHE A 63 6.66 -1.13 -0.82
C PHE A 63 7.89 -0.24 -1.05
N LYS A 64 8.09 0.29 -2.26
CA LYS A 64 9.16 1.28 -2.53
C LYS A 64 9.00 2.56 -1.72
N ALA A 65 7.77 3.03 -1.51
CA ALA A 65 7.52 4.29 -0.80
C ALA A 65 7.48 4.15 0.72
N LYS A 66 6.77 3.14 1.24
CA LYS A 66 6.50 2.97 2.68
C LYS A 66 7.18 1.75 3.30
N HIS A 67 7.88 0.93 2.52
CA HIS A 67 8.49 -0.33 2.99
C HIS A 67 7.49 -1.26 3.70
N ALA A 68 6.23 -1.21 3.28
CA ALA A 68 5.12 -1.97 3.85
C ALA A 68 4.25 -2.57 2.75
N PHE A 69 3.59 -3.68 3.08
CA PHE A 69 2.58 -4.29 2.22
C PHE A 69 1.19 -3.90 2.69
N PHE A 70 0.30 -3.68 1.73
CA PHE A 70 -1.04 -3.19 2.00
C PHE A 70 -2.07 -4.23 1.57
N ARG A 71 -3.18 -4.32 2.30
CA ARG A 71 -4.36 -5.03 1.83
C ARG A 71 -5.39 -3.98 1.46
N PHE A 72 -5.84 -4.01 0.22
CA PHE A 72 -6.96 -3.19 -0.24
C PHE A 72 -8.00 -4.14 -0.83
N ASP A 73 -9.24 -3.98 -0.37
CA ASP A 73 -10.39 -4.68 -0.92
C ASP A 73 -10.74 -4.01 -2.25
N TRP A 74 -10.68 -4.79 -3.32
CA TRP A 74 -11.22 -4.35 -4.60
C TRP A 74 -12.74 -4.52 -4.50
N HIS A 75 -13.44 -3.43 -4.20
CA HIS A 75 -14.89 -3.41 -4.43
C HIS A 75 -15.09 -3.41 -5.95
N GLU A 76 -15.56 -4.54 -6.47
CA GLU A 76 -15.92 -4.71 -7.89
C GLU A 76 -17.12 -3.82 -8.27
#